data_AF-A0A965UBS8-F1
#
_entry.id   AF-A0A965UBS8-F1
#
_cell.length_a   1.000
_cell.length_b   1.000
_cell.length_c   1.000
_cell.angle_alpha   90.00
_cell.angle_beta   90.00
_cell.angle_gamma   90.00
#
_symmetry.space_group_name_H-M   'P 1'
#
loop_
_entity.id
_entity.type
_entity.pdbx_description
1 polymer ?
#
loop_
_entity_poly.entity_id
_entity_poly.type
_entity_poly.pdbx_seq_one_letter_code
_entity_poly.pdbx_strand_id
1 'polypeptide(L)'
;MHYHHKHPENDPQFKSLNVNGGVTDVPVINPYSKKRIKRRRLSAGEYLEGILAGDVSVLSQAVTLVESSLPHDQEIAQEVIEKCLPHAGKSIRIGITGVPGAGKSTFIEALGMHILQTGHKLAVLAIDPSSERTKGSILGDKTRMEELSVAKNAFIRPSPSAGSLGGVARKTRETIVLCEAAGFDTVFVETVGVGQSETAVHSMVDFFLLIQLAGTGDELQGIKRGIMEMADGIAINKSDGTNVEKSKLARQQFKNALHLFPMAESGWSPEVINCSAIEKTGIADVWQMVINYIGFVKNNGYFESKRTNQSKYWMYETINEKLKSGFYNNETIQKLLQIAENKVLRNEQSSFIAAKQLLENYKKLSD
;
A
#
# COMPACT_ATOMS: atom_id res chain seq x y z
N MET A 1 47.67 18.34 -12.52
CA MET A 1 47.87 19.50 -11.63
C MET A 1 46.71 19.54 -10.64
N HIS A 2 46.91 19.01 -9.43
CA HIS A 2 45.91 19.08 -8.37
C HIS A 2 46.02 20.43 -7.66
N TYR A 3 44.96 21.24 -7.73
CA TYR A 3 44.83 22.46 -6.96
C TYR A 3 44.50 22.08 -5.50
N HIS A 4 45.44 22.31 -4.59
CA HIS A 4 45.16 22.31 -3.16
C HIS A 4 44.44 23.61 -2.80
N HIS A 5 43.13 23.55 -2.59
CA HIS A 5 42.40 24.65 -1.94
C HIS A 5 42.82 24.71 -0.46
N LYS A 6 43.60 25.72 -0.09
CA LYS A 6 43.82 26.07 1.31
C LYS A 6 42.58 26.81 1.81
N HIS A 7 41.78 26.13 2.63
CA HIS A 7 40.66 26.77 3.31
C HIS A 7 41.18 27.73 4.39
N PRO A 8 40.62 28.96 4.49
CA PRO A 8 41.08 30.02 5.40
C PRO A 8 40.92 29.67 6.89
N GLU A 9 40.12 28.65 7.22
CA GLU A 9 39.90 28.14 8.58
C GLU A 9 41.09 27.34 9.15
N ASN A 10 42.12 27.04 8.35
CA ASN A 10 43.36 26.42 8.79
C ASN A 10 44.49 27.43 9.10
N ASP A 11 44.20 28.73 9.09
CA ASP A 11 45.18 29.77 9.43
C ASP A 11 45.34 29.90 10.96
N PRO A 12 46.57 29.79 11.51
CA PRO A 12 46.84 29.88 12.94
C PRO A 12 46.47 31.23 13.59
N GLN A 13 46.05 32.24 12.82
CA GLN A 13 45.53 33.51 13.34
C GLN A 13 44.08 33.42 13.88
N PHE A 14 43.30 32.39 13.53
CA PHE A 14 41.94 32.20 14.04
C PHE A 14 41.93 31.40 15.37
N LYS A 15 42.30 32.06 16.47
CA LYS A 15 42.41 31.46 17.83
C LYS A 15 41.07 31.17 18.55
N SER A 16 39.92 31.28 17.89
CA SER A 16 38.59 31.13 18.52
C SER A 16 37.92 29.77 18.31
N LEU A 17 38.52 28.85 17.55
CA LEU A 17 38.02 27.49 17.34
C LEU A 17 39.11 26.46 17.63
N ASN A 18 39.09 25.86 18.82
CA ASN A 18 39.89 24.68 19.11
C ASN A 18 39.23 23.46 18.43
N VAL A 19 39.72 23.10 17.25
CA VAL A 19 39.36 21.86 16.59
C VAL A 19 40.13 20.72 17.26
N ASN A 20 39.42 19.86 18.01
CA ASN A 20 40.02 18.63 18.52
C ASN A 20 40.41 17.74 17.34
N GLY A 21 41.65 17.22 17.34
CA GLY A 21 42.12 16.28 16.34
C GLY A 21 41.19 15.06 16.26
N GLY A 22 40.74 14.73 15.06
CA GLY A 22 39.80 13.63 14.83
C GLY A 22 40.31 12.31 15.38
N VAL A 23 39.45 11.56 16.06
CA VAL A 23 39.73 10.20 16.51
C VAL A 23 39.88 9.33 15.26
N THR A 24 41.07 8.77 15.04
CA THR A 24 41.42 8.10 13.77
C THR A 24 40.71 6.77 13.57
N ASP A 25 40.22 6.13 14.64
CA ASP A 25 39.57 4.83 14.56
C ASP A 25 38.42 4.71 15.56
N VAL A 26 37.22 5.06 15.11
CA VAL A 26 36.00 4.57 15.74
C VAL A 26 35.71 3.21 15.12
N PRO A 27 35.64 2.10 15.89
CA PRO A 27 35.34 0.80 15.32
C PRO A 27 33.97 0.83 14.62
N VAL A 28 33.96 0.54 13.32
CA VAL A 28 32.77 0.51 12.45
C VAL A 28 31.73 -0.51 12.94
N ILE A 29 32.17 -1.47 13.76
CA ILE A 29 31.35 -2.54 14.32
C ILE A 29 31.44 -2.46 15.84
N ASN A 30 30.29 -2.43 16.52
CA ASN A 30 30.23 -2.38 17.98
C ASN A 30 31.02 -3.55 18.60
N PRO A 31 32.11 -3.28 19.35
CA PRO A 31 32.96 -4.32 19.94
C PRO A 31 32.25 -5.14 21.03
N TYR A 32 31.10 -4.68 21.53
CA TYR A 32 30.23 -5.41 22.46
C TYR A 32 29.11 -6.21 21.75
N SER A 33 29.11 -6.26 20.41
CA SER A 33 28.12 -7.05 19.67
C SER A 33 28.35 -8.54 19.90
N LYS A 34 27.49 -9.16 20.71
CA LYS A 34 27.42 -10.63 20.79
C LYS A 34 27.07 -11.18 19.39
N LYS A 35 27.72 -12.27 18.95
CA LYS A 35 27.31 -13.01 17.74
C LYS A 35 25.80 -13.23 17.81
N ARG A 36 25.04 -12.62 16.89
CA ARG A 36 23.59 -12.84 16.80
C ARG A 36 23.39 -14.35 16.66
N ILE A 37 22.79 -14.98 17.68
CA ILE A 37 22.29 -16.35 17.58
C ILE A 37 21.42 -16.36 16.33
N LYS A 38 21.78 -17.14 15.31
CA LYS A 38 20.94 -17.34 14.12
C LYS A 38 19.61 -17.89 14.65
N ARG A 39 18.59 -17.02 14.73
CA ARG A 39 17.24 -17.45 15.10
C ARG A 39 16.85 -18.57 14.14
N ARG A 40 16.34 -19.67 14.70
CA ARG A 40 15.78 -20.78 13.93
C ARG A 40 14.76 -20.18 12.95
N ARG A 41 14.87 -20.50 11.67
CA ARG A 41 13.82 -20.19 10.70
C ARG A 41 12.62 -21.08 11.01
N LEU A 42 11.45 -20.47 11.14
CA LEU A 42 10.21 -21.20 11.33
C LEU A 42 9.87 -21.94 10.04
N SER A 43 9.33 -23.14 10.18
CA SER A 43 8.67 -23.87 9.10
C SER A 43 7.32 -23.23 8.76
N ALA A 44 6.76 -23.56 7.60
CA ALA A 44 5.43 -23.07 7.21
C ALA A 44 4.33 -23.48 8.21
N GLY A 45 4.46 -24.64 8.86
CA GLY A 45 3.54 -25.08 9.91
C GLY A 45 3.62 -24.21 11.17
N GLU A 46 4.83 -23.88 11.62
CA GLU A 46 5.03 -22.99 12.77
C GLU A 46 4.55 -21.56 12.49
N TYR A 47 4.73 -21.08 11.26
CA TYR A 47 4.13 -19.81 10.83
C TYR A 47 2.61 -19.85 10.92
N LEU A 48 1.98 -20.89 10.37
CA LEU A 48 0.52 -21.07 10.44
C LEU A 48 0.03 -21.08 11.89
N GLU A 49 0.62 -21.89 12.75
CA GLU A 49 0.23 -22.00 14.16
C GLU A 49 0.31 -20.65 14.88
N GLY A 50 1.40 -19.91 14.71
CA GLY A 50 1.56 -18.59 15.31
C GLY A 50 0.60 -17.55 14.74
N ILE A 51 0.34 -17.57 13.42
CA ILE A 51 -0.65 -16.70 12.77
C ILE A 51 -2.04 -16.98 13.34
N LEU A 52 -2.49 -18.24 13.36
CA LEU A 52 -3.81 -18.62 13.87
C LEU A 52 -3.98 -18.33 15.37
N ALA A 53 -2.89 -18.39 16.14
CA ALA A 53 -2.87 -17.97 17.54
C ALA A 53 -2.94 -16.44 17.73
N GLY A 54 -2.88 -15.66 16.65
CA GLY A 54 -2.87 -14.20 16.69
C GLY A 54 -1.55 -13.59 17.18
N ASP A 55 -0.43 -14.31 17.06
CA ASP A 55 0.89 -13.78 17.41
C ASP A 55 1.34 -12.74 16.37
N VAL A 56 1.28 -11.47 16.76
CA VAL A 56 1.65 -10.32 15.93
C VAL A 56 3.13 -10.37 15.49
N SER A 57 4.01 -10.99 16.29
CA SER A 57 5.42 -11.15 15.93
C SER A 57 5.61 -12.17 14.82
N VAL A 58 4.89 -13.30 14.89
CA VAL A 58 4.92 -14.32 13.83
C VAL A 58 4.26 -13.78 12.56
N LEU A 59 3.12 -13.10 12.67
CA LEU A 59 2.48 -12.41 11.56
C LEU A 59 3.45 -11.43 10.87
N SER A 60 4.14 -10.58 11.64
CA SER A 60 5.12 -9.63 11.10
C SER A 60 6.28 -10.31 10.34
N GLN A 61 6.73 -11.47 10.83
CA GLN A 61 7.76 -12.26 10.15
C GLN A 61 7.24 -12.91 8.87
N ALA A 62 6.00 -13.43 8.87
CA ALA A 62 5.36 -13.98 7.69
C ALA A 62 5.15 -12.92 6.60
N VAL A 63 4.72 -11.71 6.98
CA VAL A 63 4.64 -10.56 6.05
C VAL A 63 6.02 -10.22 5.49
N THR A 64 7.05 -10.26 6.32
CA THR A 64 8.43 -10.01 5.86
C THR A 64 8.91 -11.09 4.87
N LEU A 65 8.48 -12.35 5.02
CA LEU A 65 8.75 -13.42 4.06
C LEU A 65 8.06 -13.15 2.71
N VAL A 66 6.78 -12.78 2.73
CA VAL A 66 6.00 -12.37 1.54
C VAL A 66 6.69 -11.21 0.80
N GLU A 67 7.25 -10.27 1.55
CA GLU A 67 7.93 -9.13 0.98
C GLU A 67 9.34 -9.42 0.45
N SER A 68 9.91 -10.59 0.76
CA SER A 68 11.27 -10.95 0.37
C SER A 68 11.41 -11.16 -1.14
N SER A 69 12.56 -10.77 -1.69
CA SER A 69 12.94 -11.07 -3.08
C SER A 69 13.76 -12.36 -3.19
N LEU A 70 14.09 -13.01 -2.08
CA LEU A 70 14.88 -14.24 -2.08
C LEU A 70 14.03 -15.44 -2.52
N PRO A 71 14.46 -16.26 -3.49
CA PRO A 71 13.67 -17.38 -4.01
C PRO A 71 13.18 -18.35 -2.92
N HIS A 72 14.08 -18.73 -2.01
CA HIS A 72 13.75 -19.63 -0.92
C HIS A 72 12.73 -19.04 0.08
N ASP A 73 12.78 -17.73 0.33
CA ASP A 73 11.79 -17.09 1.20
C ASP A 73 10.42 -17.05 0.50
N GLN A 74 10.39 -16.88 -0.83
CA GLN A 74 9.16 -16.90 -1.63
C GLN A 74 8.49 -18.28 -1.66
N GLU A 75 9.27 -19.37 -1.73
CA GLU A 75 8.75 -20.74 -1.63
C GLU A 75 8.02 -20.96 -0.30
N ILE A 76 8.66 -20.60 0.81
CA ILE A 76 8.06 -20.72 2.15
C ILE A 76 6.84 -19.80 2.28
N ALA A 77 6.93 -18.55 1.80
CA ALA A 77 5.82 -17.62 1.85
C ALA A 77 4.59 -18.15 1.12
N GLN A 78 4.77 -18.75 -0.06
CA GLN A 78 3.67 -19.34 -0.81
C GLN A 78 3.02 -20.50 -0.05
N GLU A 79 3.82 -21.39 0.54
CA GLU A 79 3.30 -22.49 1.36
C GLU A 79 2.50 -21.99 2.57
N VAL A 80 2.99 -20.93 3.24
CA VAL A 80 2.28 -20.29 4.36
C VAL A 80 0.96 -19.68 3.91
N ILE A 81 0.95 -18.95 2.78
CA ILE A 81 -0.25 -18.33 2.23
C ILE A 81 -1.29 -19.40 1.88
N GLU A 82 -0.91 -20.46 1.18
CA GLU A 82 -1.80 -21.58 0.82
C GLU A 82 -2.44 -22.23 2.05
N LYS A 83 -1.64 -22.43 3.12
CA LYS A 83 -2.13 -22.93 4.40
C LYS A 83 -3.05 -21.97 5.14
N CYS A 84 -2.90 -20.65 4.94
CA CYS A 84 -3.75 -19.64 5.56
C CYS A 84 -5.08 -19.42 4.82
N LEU A 85 -5.18 -19.75 3.53
CA LEU A 85 -6.38 -19.53 2.71
C LEU A 85 -7.68 -20.07 3.34
N PRO A 86 -7.74 -21.29 3.91
CA PRO A 86 -8.96 -21.81 4.55
C PRO A 86 -9.42 -21.01 5.78
N HIS A 87 -8.54 -20.21 6.36
CA HIS A 87 -8.79 -19.39 7.55
C HIS A 87 -9.03 -17.91 7.22
N ALA A 88 -8.91 -17.54 5.95
CA ALA A 88 -9.08 -16.16 5.47
C ALA A 88 -10.50 -15.88 4.94
N GLY A 89 -10.74 -14.65 4.49
CA GLY A 89 -12.00 -14.23 3.84
C GLY A 89 -13.12 -13.79 4.79
N LYS A 90 -12.91 -13.77 6.11
CA LYS A 90 -13.95 -13.39 7.08
C LYS A 90 -13.92 -11.92 7.50
N SER A 91 -13.12 -11.08 6.84
CA SER A 91 -13.00 -9.65 7.16
C SER A 91 -13.88 -8.76 6.29
N ILE A 92 -14.00 -7.48 6.67
CA ILE A 92 -14.38 -6.36 5.80
C ILE A 92 -13.11 -5.67 5.31
N ARG A 93 -12.91 -5.58 3.99
CA ARG A 93 -11.75 -4.94 3.36
C ARG A 93 -12.14 -3.55 2.85
N ILE A 94 -11.45 -2.51 3.30
CA ILE A 94 -11.77 -1.12 2.96
C ILE A 94 -10.56 -0.45 2.33
N GLY A 95 -10.71 0.00 1.09
CA GLY A 95 -9.74 0.84 0.42
C GLY A 95 -9.94 2.28 0.85
N ILE A 96 -8.88 2.97 1.25
CA ILE A 96 -8.95 4.38 1.67
C ILE A 96 -8.00 5.20 0.81
N THR A 97 -8.57 6.14 0.07
CA THR A 97 -7.82 7.08 -0.76
C THR A 97 -8.27 8.51 -0.49
N GLY A 98 -7.48 9.48 -0.96
CA GLY A 98 -7.79 10.89 -0.80
C GLY A 98 -6.64 11.77 -1.25
N VAL A 99 -6.96 13.01 -1.61
CA VAL A 99 -5.95 13.97 -2.07
C VAL A 99 -4.93 14.27 -0.95
N PRO A 100 -3.66 14.59 -1.29
CA PRO A 100 -2.69 15.03 -0.30
C PRO A 100 -3.24 16.17 0.57
N GLY A 101 -3.06 16.05 1.89
CA GLY A 101 -3.57 17.04 2.84
C GLY A 101 -5.02 16.83 3.29
N ALA A 102 -5.76 15.86 2.72
CA ALA A 102 -7.13 15.52 3.13
C ALA A 102 -7.29 15.01 4.58
N GLY A 103 -6.18 14.81 5.30
CA GLY A 103 -6.19 14.30 6.67
C GLY A 103 -6.43 12.79 6.75
N LYS A 104 -6.04 12.04 5.70
CA LYS A 104 -6.26 10.60 5.60
C LYS A 104 -5.67 9.79 6.76
N SER A 105 -4.42 10.04 7.16
CA SER A 105 -3.81 9.31 8.29
C SER A 105 -4.52 9.61 9.63
N THR A 106 -4.85 10.88 9.89
CA THR A 106 -5.66 11.28 11.06
C THR A 106 -7.05 10.64 11.03
N PHE A 107 -7.67 10.57 9.85
CA PHE A 107 -8.96 9.92 9.66
C PHE A 107 -8.89 8.41 9.91
N ILE A 108 -7.87 7.73 9.38
CA ILE A 108 -7.64 6.30 9.60
C ILE A 108 -7.42 6.00 11.08
N GLU A 109 -6.68 6.84 11.79
CA GLU A 109 -6.51 6.72 13.23
C GLU A 109 -7.85 6.90 13.97
N ALA A 110 -8.60 7.96 13.69
CA ALA A 110 -9.88 8.22 14.35
C ALA A 110 -10.91 7.10 14.10
N LEU A 111 -11.07 6.67 12.84
CA LEU A 111 -11.95 5.58 12.47
C LEU A 111 -11.45 4.24 13.03
N GLY A 112 -10.15 4.00 12.99
CA GLY A 112 -9.55 2.78 13.51
C GLY A 112 -9.77 2.65 15.01
N MET A 113 -9.56 3.72 15.78
CA MET A 113 -9.84 3.72 17.22
C MET A 113 -11.33 3.49 17.53
N HIS A 114 -12.24 4.04 16.72
CA HIS A 114 -13.68 3.74 16.85
C HIS A 114 -14.01 2.26 16.62
N ILE A 115 -13.39 1.63 15.61
CA ILE A 115 -13.54 0.20 15.31
C ILE A 115 -12.99 -0.66 16.45
N LEU A 116 -11.83 -0.31 17.01
CA LEU A 116 -11.27 -1.04 18.15
C LEU A 116 -12.15 -0.93 19.40
N GLN A 117 -12.72 0.25 19.66
CA GLN A 117 -13.63 0.47 20.79
C GLN A 117 -14.93 -0.34 20.68
N THR A 118 -15.34 -0.72 19.47
CA THR A 118 -16.51 -1.57 19.21
C THR A 118 -16.19 -3.07 19.24
N GLY A 119 -14.95 -3.45 19.60
CA GLY A 119 -14.54 -4.83 19.86
C GLY A 119 -13.88 -5.54 18.67
N HIS A 120 -13.67 -4.85 17.56
CA HIS A 120 -13.07 -5.40 16.34
C HIS A 120 -11.53 -5.39 16.37
N LYS A 121 -10.92 -6.13 15.43
CA LYS A 121 -9.48 -6.18 15.20
C LYS A 121 -9.15 -5.58 13.84
N LEU A 122 -8.29 -4.58 13.81
CA LEU A 122 -7.99 -3.81 12.61
C LEU A 122 -6.56 -4.03 12.10
N ALA A 123 -6.42 -4.40 10.83
CA ALA A 123 -5.15 -4.29 10.11
C ALA A 123 -5.15 -3.07 9.19
N VAL A 124 -4.04 -2.33 9.11
CA VAL A 124 -3.85 -1.19 8.20
C VAL A 124 -2.63 -1.46 7.34
N LEU A 125 -2.83 -1.57 6.03
CA LEU A 125 -1.83 -1.89 5.03
C LEU A 125 -1.69 -0.71 4.06
N ALA A 126 -0.49 -0.17 3.89
CA ALA A 126 -0.25 0.91 2.95
C ALA A 126 0.21 0.39 1.57
N ILE A 127 -0.15 1.11 0.50
CA ILE A 127 0.38 0.93 -0.85
C ILE A 127 0.94 2.26 -1.33
N ASP A 128 2.26 2.30 -1.55
CA ASP A 128 3.00 3.44 -2.08
C ASP A 128 3.75 3.03 -3.37
N PRO A 129 3.32 3.47 -4.57
CA PRO A 129 4.05 3.20 -5.81
C PRO A 129 5.47 3.80 -5.82
N SER A 130 5.73 4.85 -5.03
CA SER A 130 7.08 5.45 -4.95
C SER A 130 8.08 4.59 -4.15
N SER A 131 7.59 3.55 -3.46
CA SER A 131 8.42 2.54 -2.76
C SER A 131 9.40 1.81 -3.68
N GLU A 132 9.16 1.82 -5.01
CA GLU A 132 10.11 1.40 -6.04
C GLU A 132 11.46 2.11 -5.91
N ARG A 133 11.45 3.42 -5.62
CA ARG A 133 12.67 4.24 -5.50
C ARG A 133 13.30 4.18 -4.11
N THR A 134 12.47 4.13 -3.06
CA THR A 134 12.92 4.24 -1.66
C THR A 134 13.26 2.91 -1.02
N LYS A 135 13.04 1.78 -1.71
CA LYS A 135 13.22 0.41 -1.19
C LYS A 135 12.33 0.09 0.03
N GLY A 136 11.17 0.75 0.11
CA GLY A 136 10.18 0.58 1.18
C GLY A 136 10.39 1.53 2.37
N SER A 137 9.34 1.73 3.16
CA SER A 137 9.35 2.59 4.34
C SER A 137 9.39 1.74 5.61
N ILE A 138 10.44 1.89 6.44
CA ILE A 138 10.55 1.11 7.69
C ILE A 138 9.70 1.76 8.82
N LEU A 139 9.55 3.09 8.82
CA LEU A 139 8.96 3.84 9.94
C LEU A 139 7.89 4.87 9.54
N GLY A 140 7.82 5.30 8.28
CA GLY A 140 7.17 6.56 7.88
C GLY A 140 5.66 6.64 8.07
N ASP A 141 4.95 5.51 8.00
CA ASP A 141 3.48 5.49 8.17
C ASP A 141 3.06 5.26 9.63
N LYS A 142 3.89 4.57 10.43
CA LYS A 142 3.58 4.30 11.85
C LYS A 142 3.63 5.55 12.72
N THR A 143 4.48 6.53 12.40
CA THR A 143 4.59 7.76 13.18
C THR A 143 3.43 8.74 12.96
N ARG A 144 2.55 8.49 11.97
CA ARG A 144 1.39 9.35 11.67
C ARG A 144 0.10 8.90 12.34
N MET A 145 0.13 7.73 12.99
CA MET A 145 -0.99 7.09 13.67
C MET A 145 -0.53 6.66 15.07
N GLU A 146 -0.29 7.65 15.94
CA GLU A 146 0.29 7.47 17.27
C GLU A 146 -0.54 6.55 18.16
N GLU A 147 -1.85 6.81 18.32
CA GLU A 147 -2.74 6.02 19.17
C GLU A 147 -2.94 4.61 18.60
N LEU A 148 -3.17 4.51 17.29
CA LEU A 148 -3.46 3.23 16.64
C LEU A 148 -2.22 2.33 16.61
N SER A 149 -1.01 2.89 16.50
CA SER A 149 0.23 2.11 16.40
C SER A 149 0.59 1.31 17.65
N VAL A 150 0.09 1.73 18.82
CA VAL A 150 0.31 1.07 20.12
C VAL A 150 -0.89 0.25 20.57
N ALA A 151 -2.01 0.29 19.84
CA ALA A 151 -3.21 -0.43 20.19
C ALA A 151 -3.05 -1.95 19.99
N LYS A 152 -3.36 -2.73 21.03
CA LYS A 152 -3.16 -4.20 21.05
C LYS A 152 -3.88 -4.95 19.92
N ASN A 153 -5.05 -4.45 19.52
CA ASN A 153 -5.90 -5.06 18.49
C ASN A 153 -5.71 -4.42 17.11
N ALA A 154 -4.66 -3.59 16.93
CA ALA A 154 -4.28 -3.03 15.65
C ALA A 154 -2.98 -3.65 15.12
N PHE A 155 -2.90 -3.81 13.80
CA PHE A 155 -1.66 -4.16 13.11
C PHE A 155 -1.42 -3.20 11.95
N ILE A 156 -0.32 -2.46 11.98
CA ILE A 156 0.02 -1.49 10.94
C ILE A 156 1.25 -1.96 10.16
N ARG A 157 1.12 -2.08 8.84
CA ARG A 157 2.19 -2.43 7.92
C ARG A 157 2.39 -1.32 6.86
N PRO A 158 3.56 -0.65 6.85
CA PRO A 158 3.92 0.28 5.78
C PRO A 158 3.98 -0.39 4.41
N SER A 159 4.02 0.40 3.35
CA SER A 159 4.06 -0.15 1.99
C SER A 159 5.26 -1.06 1.77
N PRO A 160 5.05 -2.27 1.20
CA PRO A 160 6.14 -3.15 0.85
C PRO A 160 6.97 -2.53 -0.28
N SER A 161 8.23 -2.94 -0.37
CA SER A 161 9.02 -2.63 -1.57
C SER A 161 8.83 -3.72 -2.62
N ALA A 162 8.45 -3.33 -3.82
CA ALA A 162 8.59 -4.15 -5.00
C ALA A 162 8.86 -3.24 -6.18
N GLY A 163 9.77 -3.63 -7.08
CA GLY A 163 10.21 -2.79 -8.21
C GLY A 163 9.13 -2.45 -9.25
N SER A 164 7.85 -2.79 -8.99
CA SER A 164 6.69 -2.32 -9.73
C SER A 164 5.47 -2.19 -8.80
N LEU A 165 4.53 -1.29 -9.11
CA LEU A 165 3.21 -1.22 -8.46
C LEU A 165 2.49 -2.58 -8.42
N GLY A 166 2.59 -3.39 -9.48
CA GLY A 166 1.98 -4.73 -9.53
C GLY A 166 2.52 -5.65 -8.43
N GLY A 167 3.85 -5.66 -8.24
CA GLY A 167 4.48 -6.43 -7.18
C GLY A 167 4.13 -5.93 -5.77
N VAL A 168 3.99 -4.62 -5.58
CA VAL A 168 3.56 -4.02 -4.29
C VAL A 168 2.13 -4.47 -3.96
N ALA A 169 1.25 -4.39 -4.94
CA ALA A 169 -0.15 -4.74 -4.79
C ALA A 169 -0.34 -6.26 -4.57
N ARG A 170 0.42 -7.13 -5.26
CA ARG A 170 0.42 -8.57 -5.01
C ARG A 170 0.80 -8.91 -3.57
N LYS A 171 1.92 -8.35 -3.08
CA LYS A 171 2.39 -8.57 -1.69
C LYS A 171 1.37 -8.08 -0.67
N THR A 172 0.70 -6.97 -0.96
CA THR A 172 -0.38 -6.44 -0.10
C THR A 172 -1.55 -7.41 -0.06
N ARG A 173 -1.99 -7.95 -1.21
CA ARG A 173 -3.07 -8.96 -1.27
C ARG A 173 -2.73 -10.23 -0.50
N GLU A 174 -1.51 -10.73 -0.60
CA GLU A 174 -1.03 -11.87 0.20
C GLU A 174 -1.01 -11.52 1.69
N THR A 175 -0.63 -10.30 2.05
CA THR A 175 -0.68 -9.81 3.44
C THR A 175 -2.10 -9.73 3.99
N ILE A 176 -3.11 -9.37 3.17
CA ILE A 176 -4.53 -9.42 3.58
C ILE A 176 -4.89 -10.83 4.05
N VAL A 177 -4.50 -11.87 3.31
CA VAL A 177 -4.76 -13.28 3.68
C VAL A 177 -4.16 -13.62 5.05
N LEU A 178 -2.91 -13.21 5.29
CA LEU A 178 -2.23 -13.45 6.58
C LEU A 178 -2.94 -12.72 7.73
N CYS A 179 -3.36 -11.47 7.53
CA CYS A 179 -4.12 -10.72 8.53
C CYS A 179 -5.48 -11.36 8.82
N GLU A 180 -6.22 -11.77 7.79
CA GLU A 180 -7.50 -12.45 7.98
C GLU A 180 -7.34 -13.77 8.76
N ALA A 181 -6.33 -14.57 8.41
CA ALA A 181 -6.01 -15.80 9.13
C ALA A 181 -5.60 -15.55 10.60
N ALA A 182 -4.97 -14.40 10.90
CA ALA A 182 -4.65 -13.97 12.26
C ALA A 182 -5.85 -13.43 13.06
N GLY A 183 -7.05 -13.47 12.47
CA GLY A 183 -8.29 -13.05 13.11
C GLY A 183 -8.54 -11.55 13.08
N PHE A 184 -7.89 -10.81 12.17
CA PHE A 184 -8.29 -9.43 11.86
C PHE A 184 -9.58 -9.46 11.04
N ASP A 185 -10.63 -8.86 11.58
CA ASP A 185 -11.98 -8.84 10.97
C ASP A 185 -12.23 -7.55 10.17
N THR A 186 -11.34 -6.56 10.27
CA THR A 186 -11.33 -5.39 9.41
C THR A 186 -9.92 -5.16 8.86
N VAL A 187 -9.82 -4.90 7.56
CA VAL A 187 -8.55 -4.61 6.89
C VAL A 187 -8.67 -3.32 6.07
N PHE A 188 -7.90 -2.31 6.45
CA PHE A 188 -7.73 -1.10 5.67
C PHE A 188 -6.57 -1.25 4.69
N VAL A 189 -6.79 -0.82 3.45
CA VAL A 189 -5.76 -0.70 2.43
C VAL A 189 -5.69 0.77 2.00
N GLU A 190 -4.63 1.46 2.43
CA GLU A 190 -4.46 2.89 2.21
C GLU A 190 -3.56 3.17 1.01
N THR A 191 -3.96 4.09 0.13
CA THR A 191 -3.04 4.65 -0.88
C THR A 191 -2.16 5.72 -0.25
N VAL A 192 -0.85 5.65 -0.45
CA VAL A 192 0.12 6.67 -0.04
C VAL A 192 0.67 7.39 -1.27
N GLY A 193 0.78 8.72 -1.19
CA GLY A 193 1.41 9.54 -2.22
C GLY A 193 0.51 9.89 -3.42
N VAL A 194 1.17 10.32 -4.50
CA VAL A 194 0.55 10.63 -5.81
C VAL A 194 0.84 9.48 -6.77
N GLY A 195 -0.20 8.86 -7.33
CA GLY A 195 -0.03 7.65 -8.14
C GLY A 195 -1.29 7.21 -8.90
N GLN A 196 -1.22 6.00 -9.45
CA GLN A 196 -2.34 5.23 -10.01
C GLN A 196 -2.56 3.97 -9.16
N SER A 197 -2.33 4.05 -7.85
CA SER A 197 -2.51 2.92 -6.92
C SER A 197 -3.97 2.70 -6.54
N GLU A 198 -4.86 3.66 -6.85
CA GLU A 198 -6.28 3.63 -6.53
C GLU A 198 -6.97 2.42 -7.17
N THR A 199 -6.70 2.14 -8.45
CA THR A 199 -7.25 0.99 -9.16
C THR A 199 -6.77 -0.35 -8.57
N ALA A 200 -5.50 -0.41 -8.15
CA ALA A 200 -4.94 -1.59 -7.51
C ALA A 200 -5.57 -1.84 -6.14
N VAL A 201 -5.78 -0.78 -5.34
CA VAL A 201 -6.50 -0.88 -4.06
C VAL A 201 -7.94 -1.31 -4.29
N HIS A 202 -8.66 -0.67 -5.23
CA HIS A 202 -10.04 -1.01 -5.55
C HIS A 202 -10.21 -2.49 -5.95
N SER A 203 -9.23 -3.08 -6.64
CA SER A 203 -9.28 -4.49 -7.07
C SER A 203 -9.01 -5.52 -5.95
N MET A 204 -8.80 -5.10 -4.70
CA MET A 204 -8.56 -6.01 -3.57
C MET A 204 -9.42 -5.73 -2.33
N VAL A 205 -10.36 -4.78 -2.40
CA VAL A 205 -11.20 -4.36 -1.26
C VAL A 205 -12.69 -4.52 -1.55
N ASP A 206 -13.49 -4.59 -0.50
CA ASP A 206 -14.94 -4.72 -0.60
C ASP A 206 -15.61 -3.36 -0.73
N PHE A 207 -15.10 -2.36 0.00
CA PHE A 207 -15.60 -0.98 0.01
C PHE A 207 -14.47 0.00 -0.30
N PHE A 208 -14.69 0.96 -1.18
CA PHE A 208 -13.70 1.98 -1.53
C PHE A 208 -14.15 3.38 -1.05
N LEU A 209 -13.47 3.87 -0.02
CA LEU A 209 -13.75 5.14 0.64
C LEU A 209 -12.83 6.26 0.10
N LEU A 210 -13.46 7.33 -0.39
CA LEU A 210 -12.77 8.53 -0.84
C LEU A 210 -12.84 9.63 0.22
N ILE A 211 -11.68 10.08 0.71
CA ILE A 211 -11.56 11.22 1.64
C ILE A 211 -11.36 12.51 0.83
N GLN A 212 -12.21 13.51 1.06
CA GLN A 212 -12.17 14.82 0.42
C GLN A 212 -12.11 15.97 1.41
N LEU A 213 -11.78 17.15 0.90
CA LEU A 213 -11.81 18.42 1.64
C LEU A 213 -12.80 19.38 0.98
N ALA A 214 -13.34 20.29 1.78
CA ALA A 214 -14.11 21.42 1.28
C ALA A 214 -13.19 22.58 0.87
N GLY A 215 -13.62 23.39 -0.09
CA GLY A 215 -13.10 24.74 -0.33
C GLY A 215 -11.92 24.87 -1.29
N THR A 216 -11.68 23.90 -2.18
CA THR A 216 -10.62 24.02 -3.22
C THR A 216 -11.05 24.80 -4.47
N GLY A 217 -12.23 25.44 -4.47
CA GLY A 217 -12.69 26.35 -5.54
C GLY A 217 -13.22 25.65 -6.79
N ASP A 218 -12.72 24.45 -7.11
CA ASP A 218 -13.28 23.52 -8.09
C ASP A 218 -13.08 22.07 -7.59
N GLU A 219 -13.91 21.67 -6.62
CA GLU A 219 -13.76 20.43 -5.84
C GLU A 219 -13.82 19.16 -6.71
N LEU A 220 -14.50 19.25 -7.86
CA LEU A 220 -14.63 18.16 -8.84
C LEU A 220 -13.45 18.09 -9.81
N GLN A 221 -12.82 19.22 -10.14
CA GLN A 221 -11.74 19.29 -11.15
C GLN A 221 -10.43 18.65 -10.66
N GLY A 222 -10.21 18.60 -9.34
CA GLY A 222 -9.07 17.92 -8.72
C GLY A 222 -9.17 16.39 -8.68
N ILE A 223 -10.35 15.82 -8.97
CA ILE A 223 -10.58 14.38 -8.87
C ILE A 223 -10.62 13.78 -10.28
N LYS A 224 -9.76 12.79 -10.50
CA LYS A 224 -9.83 12.00 -11.72
C LYS A 224 -11.21 11.34 -11.77
N ARG A 225 -11.96 11.57 -12.84
CA ARG A 225 -13.29 10.97 -13.07
C ARG A 225 -13.35 9.48 -12.69
N GLY A 226 -12.31 8.71 -13.03
CA GLY A 226 -12.22 7.28 -12.69
C GLY A 226 -12.17 6.97 -11.19
N ILE A 227 -11.65 7.86 -10.34
CA ILE A 227 -11.61 7.64 -8.88
C ILE A 227 -13.01 7.84 -8.27
N MET A 228 -13.78 8.82 -8.75
CA MET A 228 -15.16 9.00 -8.28
C MET A 228 -16.05 7.83 -8.67
N GLU A 229 -15.87 7.30 -9.88
CA GLU A 229 -16.61 6.12 -10.37
C GLU A 229 -16.34 4.85 -9.53
N MET A 230 -15.19 4.78 -8.87
CA MET A 230 -14.83 3.67 -7.96
C MET A 230 -15.32 3.85 -6.52
N ALA A 231 -15.80 5.04 -6.12
CA ALA A 231 -16.12 5.33 -4.73
C ALA A 231 -17.46 4.70 -4.31
N ASP A 232 -17.41 3.79 -3.32
CA ASP A 232 -18.61 3.25 -2.67
C ASP A 232 -19.16 4.23 -1.61
N GLY A 233 -18.33 5.17 -1.14
CA GLY A 233 -18.73 6.29 -0.29
C GLY A 233 -17.67 7.37 -0.21
N ILE A 234 -18.08 8.56 0.22
CA ILE A 234 -17.21 9.75 0.33
C ILE A 234 -17.31 10.35 1.73
N ALA A 235 -16.17 10.62 2.34
CA ALA A 235 -16.08 11.38 3.58
C ALA A 235 -15.46 12.76 3.32
N ILE A 236 -16.25 13.83 3.51
CA ILE A 236 -15.77 15.21 3.48
C ILE A 236 -15.19 15.54 4.85
N ASN A 237 -13.88 15.39 4.97
CA ASN A 237 -13.13 15.58 6.21
C ASN A 237 -12.83 17.05 6.49
N LYS A 238 -12.33 17.34 7.70
CA LYS A 238 -12.08 18.67 8.24
C LYS A 238 -13.34 19.54 8.28
N SER A 239 -14.48 18.92 8.57
CA SER A 239 -15.75 19.61 8.76
C SER A 239 -15.84 20.17 10.19
N ASP A 240 -14.92 21.06 10.53
CA ASP A 240 -14.75 21.67 11.86
C ASP A 240 -14.58 23.19 11.76
N GLY A 241 -14.84 23.88 12.88
CA GLY A 241 -14.70 25.34 12.99
C GLY A 241 -15.40 26.12 11.86
N THR A 242 -14.64 26.98 11.17
CA THR A 242 -15.16 27.82 10.07
C THR A 242 -15.40 27.06 8.76
N ASN A 243 -15.04 25.77 8.70
CA ASN A 243 -15.15 24.96 7.50
C ASN A 243 -16.47 24.17 7.41
N VAL A 244 -17.28 24.15 8.48
CA VAL A 244 -18.55 23.40 8.55
C VAL A 244 -19.53 23.78 7.43
N GLU A 245 -19.69 25.07 7.13
CA GLU A 245 -20.63 25.49 6.07
C GLU A 245 -20.09 25.16 4.67
N LYS A 246 -18.78 25.26 4.47
CA LYS A 246 -18.13 24.86 3.21
C LYS A 246 -18.24 23.36 2.98
N SER A 247 -18.06 22.55 4.02
CA SER A 247 -18.16 21.08 3.94
C SER A 247 -19.58 20.61 3.63
N LYS A 248 -20.61 21.29 4.16
CA LYS A 248 -22.01 21.02 3.79
C LYS A 248 -22.28 21.30 2.31
N LEU A 249 -21.76 22.42 1.79
CA LEU A 249 -21.87 22.74 0.37
C LEU A 249 -21.15 21.70 -0.49
N ALA A 250 -19.92 21.34 -0.13
CA ALA A 250 -19.13 20.31 -0.79
C ALA A 250 -19.89 18.97 -0.84
N ARG A 251 -20.44 18.53 0.30
CA ARG A 251 -21.27 17.32 0.39
C ARG A 251 -22.41 17.34 -0.62
N GLN A 252 -23.12 18.46 -0.74
CA GLN A 252 -24.23 18.57 -1.69
C GLN A 252 -23.74 18.50 -3.15
N GLN A 253 -22.62 19.13 -3.46
CA GLN A 253 -22.00 19.09 -4.79
C GLN A 253 -21.60 17.67 -5.17
N PHE A 254 -20.91 16.94 -4.27
CA PHE A 254 -20.54 15.55 -4.48
C PHE A 254 -21.74 14.64 -4.63
N LYS A 255 -22.77 14.82 -3.79
CA LYS A 255 -24.02 14.06 -3.90
C LYS A 255 -24.68 14.27 -5.27
N ASN A 256 -24.76 15.52 -5.73
CA ASN A 256 -25.31 15.83 -7.05
C ASN A 256 -24.48 15.22 -8.18
N ALA A 257 -23.15 15.28 -8.10
CA ALA A 257 -22.26 14.70 -9.10
C ALA A 257 -22.38 13.16 -9.16
N LEU A 258 -22.49 12.49 -8.00
CA LEU A 258 -22.70 11.04 -7.93
C LEU A 258 -23.98 10.58 -8.63
N HIS A 259 -25.05 11.39 -8.61
CA HIS A 259 -26.28 11.11 -9.33
C HIS A 259 -26.17 11.20 -10.86
N LEU A 260 -25.10 11.79 -11.40
CA LEU A 260 -24.85 11.86 -12.84
C LEU A 260 -24.17 10.60 -13.38
N PHE A 261 -23.59 9.76 -12.51
CA PHE A 261 -22.97 8.51 -12.90
C PHE A 261 -24.00 7.39 -13.04
N PRO A 262 -23.75 6.39 -13.91
CA PRO A 262 -24.58 5.21 -13.96
C PRO A 262 -24.58 4.50 -12.60
N MET A 263 -25.68 3.80 -12.30
CA MET A 263 -25.76 2.97 -11.11
C MET A 263 -24.66 1.93 -11.11
N ALA A 264 -23.98 1.75 -9.98
CA ALA A 264 -22.94 0.74 -9.83
C ALA A 264 -23.52 -0.67 -10.02
N GLU A 265 -22.68 -1.62 -10.44
CA GLU A 265 -23.09 -3.04 -10.59
C GLU A 265 -23.62 -3.64 -9.28
N SER A 266 -23.17 -3.12 -8.14
CA SER A 266 -23.67 -3.48 -6.82
C SER A 266 -25.13 -3.09 -6.59
N GLY A 267 -25.66 -2.12 -7.35
CA GLY A 267 -26.93 -1.45 -7.09
C GLY A 267 -26.87 -0.40 -5.97
N TRP A 268 -25.69 -0.19 -5.36
CA TRP A 268 -25.50 0.78 -4.28
C TRP A 268 -25.40 2.21 -4.84
N SER A 269 -26.01 3.16 -4.13
CA SER A 269 -25.83 4.59 -4.41
C SER A 269 -24.87 5.17 -3.37
N PRO A 270 -23.68 5.65 -3.77
CA PRO A 270 -22.68 6.12 -2.82
C PRO A 270 -23.18 7.26 -1.93
N GLU A 271 -22.97 7.11 -0.62
CA GLU A 271 -23.31 8.14 0.36
C GLU A 271 -22.14 9.11 0.56
N VAL A 272 -22.47 10.35 0.93
CA VAL A 272 -21.50 11.42 1.21
C VAL A 272 -21.73 11.93 2.63
N ILE A 273 -20.74 11.76 3.49
CA ILE A 273 -20.81 12.10 4.92
C ILE A 273 -19.79 13.20 5.25
N ASN A 274 -20.18 14.18 6.07
CA ASN A 274 -19.24 15.15 6.62
C ASN A 274 -18.64 14.61 7.92
N CYS A 275 -17.34 14.80 8.12
CA CYS A 275 -16.69 14.39 9.36
C CYS A 275 -15.54 15.34 9.74
N SER A 276 -15.16 15.30 11.01
CA SER A 276 -13.86 15.81 11.48
C SER A 276 -13.11 14.70 12.19
N ALA A 277 -11.97 14.30 11.61
CA ALA A 277 -11.07 13.36 12.25
C ALA A 277 -10.49 13.89 13.57
N ILE A 278 -10.24 15.20 13.66
CA ILE A 278 -9.64 15.84 14.84
C ILE A 278 -10.68 15.96 15.97
N GLU A 279 -11.89 16.43 15.67
CA GLU A 279 -12.96 16.54 16.66
C GLU A 279 -13.71 15.22 16.88
N LYS A 280 -13.36 14.17 16.13
CA LYS A 280 -13.99 12.83 16.14
C LYS A 280 -15.50 12.87 15.84
N THR A 281 -15.98 13.89 15.13
CA THR A 281 -17.39 14.05 14.72
C THR A 281 -17.64 13.39 13.36
N GLY A 282 -18.80 12.76 13.18
CA GLY A 282 -19.18 12.07 11.94
C GLY A 282 -18.40 10.79 11.63
N ILE A 283 -17.42 10.40 12.45
CA ILE A 283 -16.61 9.16 12.25
C ILE A 283 -17.48 7.91 12.38
N ALA A 284 -18.36 7.87 13.38
CA ALA A 284 -19.31 6.78 13.57
C ALA A 284 -20.30 6.67 12.39
N ASP A 285 -20.72 7.81 11.83
CA ASP A 285 -21.62 7.83 10.67
C ASP A 285 -20.94 7.26 9.42
N VAL A 286 -19.65 7.58 9.21
CA VAL A 286 -18.86 6.98 8.12
C VAL A 286 -18.72 5.47 8.32
N TRP A 287 -18.50 5.00 9.55
CA TRP A 287 -18.46 3.56 9.82
C TRP A 287 -19.82 2.89 9.55
N GLN A 288 -20.91 3.54 9.98
CA GLN A 288 -22.26 3.04 9.74
C GLN A 288 -22.59 2.94 8.25
N MET A 289 -22.15 3.90 7.44
CA MET A 289 -22.26 3.84 5.97
C MET A 289 -21.56 2.58 5.41
N VAL A 290 -20.35 2.25 5.90
CA VAL A 290 -19.64 1.03 5.49
C VAL A 290 -20.44 -0.22 5.88
N ILE A 291 -20.95 -0.29 7.11
CA ILE A 291 -21.76 -1.43 7.56
C ILE A 291 -23.04 -1.58 6.73
N ASN A 292 -23.71 -0.46 6.41
CA ASN A 292 -24.91 -0.46 5.57
C ASN A 292 -24.61 -1.00 4.17
N TYR A 293 -23.52 -0.56 3.55
CA TYR A 293 -23.06 -1.09 2.26
C TYR A 293 -22.83 -2.60 2.35
N ILE A 294 -22.05 -3.05 3.34
CA ILE A 294 -21.69 -4.47 3.48
C ILE A 294 -22.94 -5.32 3.68
N GLY A 295 -23.92 -4.86 4.46
CA GLY A 295 -25.22 -5.52 4.59
C GLY A 295 -25.96 -5.58 3.24
N PHE A 296 -26.02 -4.47 2.52
CA PHE A 296 -26.68 -4.37 1.21
C PHE A 296 -26.06 -5.33 0.18
N VAL A 297 -24.74 -5.32 0.00
CA VAL A 297 -24.06 -6.17 -1.01
C VAL A 297 -23.98 -7.64 -0.62
N LYS A 298 -24.08 -7.98 0.68
CA LYS A 298 -24.25 -9.38 1.09
C LYS A 298 -25.66 -9.87 0.78
N ASN A 299 -26.68 -9.05 1.04
CA ASN A 299 -28.08 -9.42 0.80
C ASN A 299 -28.39 -9.66 -0.68
N ASN A 300 -27.75 -8.93 -1.60
CA ASN A 300 -27.95 -9.10 -3.04
C ASN A 300 -26.92 -10.04 -3.72
N GLY A 301 -26.01 -10.64 -2.95
CA GLY A 301 -24.99 -11.57 -3.45
C GLY A 301 -23.79 -10.92 -4.15
N TYR A 302 -23.76 -9.59 -4.27
CA TYR A 302 -22.65 -8.89 -4.93
C TYR A 302 -21.32 -9.03 -4.17
N PHE A 303 -21.34 -9.14 -2.84
CA PHE A 303 -20.14 -9.28 -2.01
C PHE A 303 -19.23 -10.45 -2.45
N GLU A 304 -19.80 -11.65 -2.58
CA GLU A 304 -19.05 -12.84 -2.99
C GLU A 304 -18.68 -12.82 -4.48
N SER A 305 -19.58 -12.29 -5.32
CA SER A 305 -19.30 -12.09 -6.74
C SER A 305 -18.11 -11.16 -6.97
N LYS A 306 -18.06 -10.01 -6.28
CA LYS A 306 -16.95 -9.05 -6.32
C LYS A 306 -15.64 -9.71 -5.93
N ARG A 307 -15.59 -10.43 -4.80
CA ARG A 307 -14.37 -11.13 -4.34
C ARG A 307 -13.92 -12.25 -5.29
N THR A 308 -14.85 -12.97 -5.89
CA THR A 308 -14.55 -13.99 -6.91
C THR A 308 -13.93 -13.36 -8.15
N ASN A 309 -14.52 -12.28 -8.65
CA ASN A 309 -14.00 -11.53 -9.80
C ASN A 309 -12.63 -10.92 -9.51
N GLN A 310 -12.42 -10.37 -8.31
CA GLN A 310 -11.10 -9.90 -7.88
C GLN A 310 -10.08 -11.04 -7.87
N SER A 311 -10.44 -12.22 -7.34
CA SER A 311 -9.54 -13.38 -7.31
C SER A 311 -9.16 -13.84 -8.72
N LYS A 312 -10.12 -13.85 -9.65
CA LYS A 312 -9.87 -14.10 -11.07
C LYS A 312 -8.92 -13.05 -11.67
N TYR A 313 -9.18 -11.76 -11.43
CA TYR A 313 -8.34 -10.66 -11.89
C TYR A 313 -6.88 -10.84 -11.42
N TRP A 314 -6.68 -11.13 -10.13
CA TRP A 314 -5.35 -11.30 -9.54
C TRP A 314 -4.61 -12.54 -10.05
N MET A 315 -5.33 -13.61 -10.43
CA MET A 315 -4.72 -14.75 -11.11
C MET A 315 -4.11 -14.31 -12.47
N TYR A 316 -4.87 -13.59 -13.30
CA TYR A 316 -4.36 -13.07 -14.58
C TYR A 316 -3.22 -12.08 -14.39
N GLU A 317 -3.32 -11.19 -13.40
CA GLU A 317 -2.26 -10.22 -13.11
C GLU A 317 -0.97 -10.92 -12.67
N THR A 318 -1.08 -11.97 -11.86
CA THR A 318 0.07 -12.80 -11.45
C THR A 318 0.72 -13.49 -12.65
N ILE A 319 -0.08 -14.02 -13.59
CA ILE A 319 0.44 -14.61 -14.84
C ILE A 319 1.21 -13.55 -15.64
N ASN A 320 0.63 -12.36 -15.83
CA ASN A 320 1.25 -11.27 -16.56
C ASN A 320 2.58 -10.83 -15.92
N GLU A 321 2.61 -10.68 -14.60
CA GLU A 321 3.81 -10.29 -13.86
C GLU A 321 4.89 -11.38 -13.94
N LYS A 322 4.53 -12.66 -13.82
CA LYS A 322 5.48 -13.78 -13.93
C LYS A 322 6.05 -13.92 -15.35
N LEU A 323 5.24 -13.76 -16.38
CA LEU A 323 5.72 -13.74 -17.77
C LEU A 323 6.64 -12.56 -18.02
N LYS A 324 6.26 -11.36 -17.57
CA LYS A 324 7.05 -10.13 -17.70
C LYS A 324 8.40 -10.27 -16.98
N SER A 325 8.39 -10.70 -15.73
CA SER A 325 9.61 -10.88 -14.94
C SER A 325 10.50 -11.98 -15.49
N GLY A 326 9.93 -13.11 -15.93
CA GLY A 326 10.69 -14.17 -16.60
C GLY A 326 11.41 -13.67 -17.86
N PHE A 327 10.74 -12.85 -18.67
CA PHE A 327 11.33 -12.23 -19.85
C PHE A 327 12.47 -11.26 -19.51
N TYR A 328 12.24 -10.29 -18.61
CA TYR A 328 13.22 -9.25 -18.31
C TYR A 328 14.38 -9.73 -17.42
N ASN A 329 14.21 -10.83 -16.68
CA ASN A 329 15.28 -11.42 -15.86
C ASN A 329 16.12 -12.46 -16.62
N ASN A 330 15.77 -12.80 -17.86
CA ASN A 330 16.57 -13.72 -18.67
C ASN A 330 17.86 -13.02 -19.14
N GLU A 331 19.03 -13.55 -18.76
CA GLU A 331 20.34 -12.94 -19.06
C GLU A 331 20.59 -12.73 -20.56
N THR A 332 20.14 -13.67 -21.40
CA THR A 332 20.28 -13.57 -22.86
C THR A 332 19.40 -12.45 -23.41
N ILE A 333 18.16 -12.36 -22.92
CA ILE A 333 17.25 -11.28 -23.32
C ILE A 333 17.76 -9.93 -22.85
N GLN A 334 18.30 -9.79 -21.64
CA GLN A 334 18.88 -8.52 -21.18
C GLN A 334 19.97 -7.99 -22.12
N LYS A 335 20.86 -8.88 -22.59
CA LYS A 335 21.90 -8.52 -23.57
C LYS A 335 21.29 -8.08 -24.90
N LEU A 336 20.31 -8.82 -25.42
CA LEU A 336 19.63 -8.48 -26.67
C LEU A 336 18.82 -7.18 -26.56
N LEU A 337 18.23 -6.93 -25.40
CA LEU A 337 17.44 -5.74 -25.11
C LEU A 337 18.30 -4.47 -25.25
N GLN A 338 19.51 -4.48 -24.68
CA GLN A 338 20.45 -3.37 -24.80
C GLN A 338 20.82 -3.06 -26.26
N ILE A 339 20.97 -4.10 -27.09
CA ILE A 339 21.28 -3.94 -28.52
C ILE A 339 20.06 -3.36 -29.25
N ALA A 340 18.87 -3.90 -28.99
CA ALA A 340 17.64 -3.46 -29.62
C ALA A 340 17.27 -2.01 -29.25
N GLU A 341 17.43 -1.64 -27.98
CA GLU A 341 17.22 -0.26 -27.50
C GLU A 341 18.12 0.74 -28.24
N ASN A 342 19.41 0.41 -28.41
CA ASN A 342 20.33 1.26 -29.16
C ASN A 342 19.89 1.45 -30.62
N LYS A 343 19.41 0.39 -31.28
CA LYS A 343 18.89 0.48 -32.66
C LYS A 343 17.63 1.34 -32.75
N VAL A 344 16.73 1.21 -31.77
CA VAL A 344 15.50 2.02 -31.70
C VAL A 344 15.83 3.49 -31.47
N LEU A 345 16.71 3.80 -30.52
CA LEU A 345 17.12 5.17 -30.20
C LEU A 345 17.83 5.87 -31.38
N ARG A 346 18.50 5.10 -32.23
CA ARG A 346 19.15 5.60 -33.46
C ARG A 346 18.23 5.62 -34.68
N ASN A 347 16.95 5.26 -34.53
CA ASN A 347 15.97 5.11 -35.61
C ASN A 347 16.40 4.09 -36.69
N GLU A 348 17.28 3.15 -36.36
CA GLU A 348 17.70 2.05 -37.25
C GLU A 348 16.65 0.93 -37.31
N GLN A 349 15.77 0.87 -36.30
CA GLN A 349 14.71 -0.13 -36.19
C GLN A 349 13.50 0.46 -35.46
N SER A 350 12.28 0.08 -35.86
CA SER A 350 11.07 0.49 -35.13
C SER A 350 10.91 -0.27 -33.81
N SER A 351 10.31 0.38 -32.81
CA SER A 351 10.04 -0.20 -31.49
C SER A 351 9.22 -1.49 -31.57
N PHE A 352 8.24 -1.56 -32.47
CA PHE A 352 7.39 -2.75 -32.66
C PHE A 352 8.16 -3.95 -33.23
N ILE A 353 9.05 -3.73 -34.21
CA ILE A 353 9.86 -4.82 -34.79
C ILE A 353 10.89 -5.31 -33.77
N ALA A 354 11.55 -4.39 -33.06
CA ALA A 354 12.50 -4.74 -32.00
C ALA A 354 11.82 -5.59 -30.91
N ALA A 355 10.65 -5.18 -30.42
CA ALA A 355 9.87 -5.93 -29.44
C ALA A 355 9.49 -7.33 -29.95
N LYS A 356 8.98 -7.44 -31.19
CA LYS A 356 8.64 -8.73 -31.80
C LYS A 356 9.83 -9.67 -31.85
N GLN A 357 10.99 -9.20 -32.31
CA GLN A 357 12.21 -10.00 -32.38
C GLN A 357 12.66 -10.48 -31.00
N LEU A 358 12.65 -9.61 -29.98
CA LEU A 358 13.02 -9.99 -28.63
C LEU A 358 12.08 -11.07 -28.07
N LEU A 359 10.77 -10.95 -28.30
CA LEU A 359 9.78 -11.95 -27.90
C LEU A 359 9.98 -13.30 -28.62
N GLU A 360 10.28 -13.29 -29.92
CA GLU A 360 10.60 -14.51 -30.68
C GLU A 360 11.87 -15.20 -30.18
N ASN A 361 12.91 -14.42 -29.86
CA ASN A 361 14.14 -14.97 -29.25
C ASN A 361 13.86 -15.58 -27.87
N TYR A 362 13.02 -14.93 -27.05
CA TYR A 362 12.65 -15.48 -25.74
C TYR A 362 11.91 -16.81 -25.84
N LYS A 363 10.98 -16.94 -26.80
CA LYS A 363 10.27 -18.21 -27.06
C LYS A 363 11.26 -19.34 -27.38
N LYS A 364 12.22 -19.09 -28.29
CA LYS A 364 13.25 -20.08 -28.66
C LYS A 364 14.20 -20.49 -27.52
N LEU A 365 14.30 -19.69 -26.47
CA LEU A 365 15.10 -20.00 -25.28
C LEU A 365 14.30 -20.81 -24.24
N SER A 366 12.97 -20.84 -24.40
CA SER A 366 12.05 -21.52 -23.49
C SER A 366 11.65 -22.91 -23.98
N ASP A 367 11.90 -23.19 -25.27
CA ASP A 367 11.86 -24.51 -25.92
C ASP A 367 13.22 -25.20 -25.77
#